data_AF-A0A2G8KF56-F1
#
_entry.id   AF-A0A2G8KF56-F1
#
_cell.length_a   1.000
_cell.length_b   1.000
_cell.length_c   1.000
_cell.angle_alpha   90.00
_cell.angle_beta   90.00
_cell.angle_gamma   90.00
#
_symmetry.space_group_name_H-M   'P 1'
#
loop_
_entity.id
_entity.type
_entity.pdbx_description
1 polymer ?
#
loop_
_entity_poly.entity_id
_entity_poly.type
_entity_poly.pdbx_seq_one_letter_code
_entity_poly.pdbx_strand_id
1 'polypeptide(L)'
;MRGIRSSFIRVLRKRWFLGLIFLFSLFYFLDRTLNQIPQDLTYQISDTVLIEPTRAGLEIRVETHNRNVTTCRNSGQGRSLIVDEKGYVCQWQDMMPSGCCDPTAVKTRHYTCRGCSNNHCCAVYEHCVSCCLHPERYGSVKVSSLVLMQRILFKKSHPGKNLGTKTKLPND
;
A
#
# COMPACT_ATOMS: atom_id res chain seq x y z
N MET A 1 -44.10 41.43 19.25
CA MET A 1 -43.17 40.37 18.79
C MET A 1 -42.60 39.58 19.99
N ARG A 2 -43.36 38.66 20.60
CA ARG A 2 -42.88 37.80 21.71
C ARG A 2 -43.46 36.37 21.66
N GLY A 3 -43.90 35.91 20.48
CA GLY A 3 -44.59 34.62 20.33
C GLY A 3 -43.78 33.50 19.65
N ILE A 4 -42.67 33.81 18.96
CA ILE A 4 -41.95 32.85 18.11
C ILE A 4 -40.85 32.10 18.88
N ARG A 5 -40.30 32.72 19.94
CA ARG A 5 -39.21 32.15 20.75
C ARG A 5 -39.65 30.95 21.62
N SER A 6 -40.91 30.86 22.05
CA SER A 6 -41.36 29.81 22.99
C SER A 6 -41.69 28.48 22.30
N SER A 7 -42.26 28.51 21.10
CA SER A 7 -42.59 27.30 20.32
C SER A 7 -41.33 26.61 19.78
N PHE A 8 -40.33 27.39 19.36
CA PHE A 8 -39.06 26.85 18.88
C PHE A 8 -38.30 26.13 20.00
N ILE A 9 -38.27 26.68 21.22
CA ILE A 9 -37.62 26.08 22.40
C ILE A 9 -38.26 24.74 22.81
N ARG A 10 -39.58 24.56 22.63
CA ARG A 10 -40.27 23.28 22.93
C ARG A 10 -39.92 22.18 21.92
N VAL A 11 -39.79 22.52 20.64
CA VAL A 11 -39.38 21.60 19.57
C VAL A 11 -37.88 21.29 19.67
N LEU A 12 -37.07 22.29 19.99
CA LEU A 12 -35.65 22.15 20.31
C LEU A 12 -35.46 21.18 21.49
N ARG A 13 -36.10 21.39 22.65
CA ARG A 13 -35.91 20.53 23.83
C ARG A 13 -36.10 19.02 23.59
N LYS A 14 -36.97 18.63 22.66
CA LYS A 14 -37.29 17.22 22.38
C LYS A 14 -36.41 16.55 21.32
N ARG A 15 -35.62 17.32 20.56
CA ARG A 15 -34.89 16.82 19.39
C ARG A 15 -33.38 17.08 19.43
N TRP A 16 -32.90 17.75 20.49
CA TRP A 16 -31.47 18.02 20.68
C TRP A 16 -30.66 16.77 20.91
N PHE A 17 -31.23 15.74 21.52
CA PHE A 17 -30.54 14.46 21.70
C PHE A 17 -30.09 13.86 20.35
N LEU A 18 -30.98 13.86 19.34
CA LEU A 18 -30.66 13.42 17.99
C LEU A 18 -29.64 14.34 17.30
N GLY A 19 -29.75 15.65 17.50
CA GLY A 19 -28.76 16.61 17.00
C GLY A 19 -27.37 16.43 17.62
N LEU A 20 -27.30 16.15 18.93
CA LEU A 20 -26.06 15.89 19.64
C LEU A 20 -25.40 14.61 19.14
N ILE A 21 -26.14 13.51 19.01
CA ILE A 21 -25.60 12.24 18.47
C ILE A 21 -25.06 12.43 17.06
N PHE A 22 -25.80 13.13 16.20
CA PHE A 22 -25.36 13.42 14.83
C PHE A 22 -24.09 14.29 14.82
N LEU A 23 -24.01 15.31 15.67
CA LEU A 23 -22.83 16.17 15.79
C LEU A 23 -21.61 15.39 16.31
N PHE A 24 -21.76 14.56 17.34
CA PHE A 24 -20.67 13.70 17.83
C PHE A 24 -20.20 12.72 16.75
N SER A 25 -21.12 12.17 15.96
CA SER A 25 -20.80 11.27 14.85
C SER A 25 -20.09 11.99 13.70
N LEU A 26 -20.53 13.21 13.38
CA LEU A 26 -19.88 14.05 12.36
C LEU A 26 -18.50 14.51 12.83
N PHE A 27 -18.36 14.94 14.08
CA PHE A 27 -17.08 15.33 14.66
C PHE A 27 -16.11 14.13 14.66
N TYR A 28 -16.54 12.96 15.13
CA TYR A 28 -15.73 11.73 15.04
C TYR A 28 -15.29 11.41 13.60
N PHE A 29 -16.19 11.56 12.63
CA PHE A 29 -15.86 11.36 11.22
C PHE A 29 -14.85 12.40 10.72
N LEU A 30 -15.04 13.68 11.05
CA LEU A 30 -14.11 14.75 10.68
C LEU A 30 -12.75 14.58 11.36
N ASP A 31 -12.68 14.26 12.65
CA ASP A 31 -11.43 13.90 13.32
C ASP A 31 -10.77 12.70 12.66
N ARG A 32 -11.54 11.65 12.32
CA ARG A 32 -10.99 10.49 11.61
C ARG A 32 -10.46 10.86 10.23
N THR A 33 -11.16 11.71 9.48
CA THR A 33 -10.76 12.11 8.13
C THR A 33 -9.61 13.11 8.16
N LEU A 34 -9.63 14.10 9.05
CA LEU A 34 -8.59 15.11 9.23
C LEU A 34 -7.33 14.52 9.86
N ASN A 35 -7.45 13.60 10.82
CA ASN A 35 -6.30 12.85 11.35
C ASN A 35 -5.84 11.71 10.42
N GLN A 36 -6.61 11.41 9.36
CA GLN A 36 -6.14 10.63 8.21
C GLN A 36 -5.60 11.51 7.07
N ILE A 37 -5.67 12.85 7.16
CA ILE A 37 -4.85 13.71 6.31
C ILE A 37 -3.41 13.48 6.75
N PRO A 38 -2.51 13.11 5.83
CA PRO A 38 -1.34 12.33 6.18
C PRO A 38 -0.35 13.17 7.00
N GLN A 39 -0.02 12.70 8.20
CA GLN A 39 1.26 12.97 8.87
C GLN A 39 2.45 12.34 8.12
N ASP A 40 2.36 12.18 6.81
CA ASP A 40 3.39 11.54 5.98
C ASP A 40 4.49 12.52 5.56
N LEU A 41 4.37 13.80 5.97
CA LEU A 41 5.39 14.83 5.80
C LEU A 41 6.17 15.16 7.07
N THR A 42 5.87 14.51 8.20
CA THR A 42 6.52 14.82 9.49
C THR A 42 7.26 13.65 10.13
N TYR A 43 7.02 12.40 9.71
CA TYR A 43 7.65 11.22 10.33
C TYR A 43 8.94 10.74 9.64
N GLN A 44 9.23 11.19 8.41
CA GLN A 44 10.48 10.80 7.71
C GLN A 44 11.67 11.73 8.02
N ILE A 45 11.50 12.73 8.88
CA ILE A 45 12.57 13.64 9.31
C ILE A 45 12.97 13.25 10.73
N SER A 46 13.57 12.08 10.91
CA SER A 46 14.22 11.77 12.19
C SER A 46 15.51 10.96 12.08
N ASP A 47 16.00 10.69 10.86
CA ASP A 47 17.29 10.05 10.69
C ASP A 47 18.29 11.04 10.07
N THR A 48 19.13 11.58 10.96
CA THR A 48 20.45 12.20 10.70
C THR A 48 20.49 13.63 10.14
N VAL A 49 20.26 14.64 10.98
CA VAL A 49 20.95 15.94 10.78
C VAL A 49 21.33 16.55 12.13
N LEU A 50 22.63 16.63 12.41
CA LEU A 50 23.18 17.50 13.44
C LEU A 50 23.14 18.94 12.90
N ILE A 51 22.07 19.70 13.18
CA ILE A 51 21.94 21.09 12.71
C ILE A 51 22.44 22.03 13.80
N GLU A 52 23.63 22.59 13.59
CA GLU A 52 24.10 23.78 14.31
C GLU A 52 23.50 25.04 13.64
N PRO A 53 22.88 25.97 14.39
CA PRO A 53 22.13 27.06 13.77
C PRO A 53 23.07 28.19 13.36
N THR A 54 23.34 28.34 12.06
CA THR A 54 23.99 29.56 11.54
C THR A 54 22.97 30.45 10.82
N ARG A 55 22.96 31.73 11.22
CA ARG A 55 22.14 32.83 10.67
C ARG A 55 22.60 33.23 9.26
N ALA A 56 22.19 32.51 8.24
CA ALA A 56 22.08 33.03 6.86
C ALA A 56 21.26 32.02 6.05
N GLY A 57 20.27 32.51 5.29
CA GLY A 57 19.30 31.69 4.58
C GLY A 57 19.93 30.60 3.71
N LEU A 58 19.43 29.38 3.85
CA LEU A 58 19.95 28.20 3.17
C LEU A 58 19.18 27.96 1.86
N GLU A 59 19.88 28.02 0.73
CA GLU A 59 19.45 27.33 -0.50
C GLU A 59 19.53 25.82 -0.25
N ILE A 60 18.37 25.18 -0.13
CA ILE A 60 18.31 23.73 0.03
C ILE A 60 18.53 23.09 -1.34
N ARG A 61 19.78 22.74 -1.66
CA ARG A 61 20.06 21.78 -2.73
C ARG A 61 19.67 20.38 -2.24
N VAL A 62 18.41 20.01 -2.48
CA VAL A 62 17.94 18.64 -2.31
C VAL A 62 18.55 17.80 -3.42
N GLU A 63 19.66 17.12 -3.13
CA GLU A 63 20.06 15.97 -3.95
C GLU A 63 19.15 14.80 -3.62
N THR A 64 18.06 14.67 -4.39
CA THR A 64 17.30 13.42 -4.47
C THR A 64 18.22 12.34 -5.06
N HIS A 65 19.02 11.72 -4.21
CA HIS A 65 19.64 10.45 -4.56
C HIS A 65 18.50 9.43 -4.63
N ASN A 66 17.90 9.27 -5.82
CA ASN A 66 16.92 8.24 -6.15
C ASN A 66 17.61 6.85 -6.12
N ARG A 67 18.12 6.45 -4.96
CA ARG A 67 18.26 5.04 -4.61
C ARG A 67 16.82 4.57 -4.52
N ASN A 68 16.35 3.86 -5.54
CA ASN A 68 15.13 3.06 -5.44
C ASN A 68 15.36 2.02 -4.34
N VAL A 69 15.27 2.43 -3.07
CA VAL A 69 15.29 1.52 -1.93
C VAL A 69 14.03 0.69 -2.11
N THR A 70 14.20 -0.54 -2.55
CA THR A 70 13.08 -1.46 -2.75
C THR A 70 12.63 -1.93 -1.38
N THR A 71 11.72 -1.18 -0.78
CA THR A 71 10.99 -1.59 0.41
C THR A 71 9.95 -2.62 0.03
N CYS A 72 9.60 -3.53 0.94
CA CYS A 72 8.52 -4.49 0.73
C CYS A 72 7.39 -4.23 1.72
N ARG A 73 6.14 -4.35 1.26
CA ARG A 73 5.02 -4.58 2.18
C ARG A 73 5.05 -6.03 2.66
N ASN A 74 4.73 -6.25 3.92
CA ASN A 74 4.66 -7.58 4.50
C ASN A 74 3.37 -7.79 5.32
N SER A 75 3.10 -9.02 5.75
CA SER A 75 1.87 -9.35 6.46
C SER A 75 1.76 -8.66 7.81
N GLY A 76 2.88 -8.37 8.49
CA GLY A 76 2.99 -7.67 9.78
C GLY A 76 2.27 -8.30 10.99
N GLN A 77 1.27 -9.14 10.75
CA GLN A 77 0.31 -9.67 11.73
C GLN A 77 0.66 -11.09 12.21
N GLY A 78 1.63 -11.75 11.60
CA GLY A 78 1.98 -13.14 11.92
C GLY A 78 2.83 -13.26 13.19
N ARG A 79 2.47 -14.18 14.09
CA ARG A 79 3.13 -14.32 15.41
C ARG A 79 4.62 -14.68 15.32
N SER A 80 5.00 -15.55 14.39
CA SER A 80 6.38 -16.04 14.26
C SER A 80 6.90 -16.05 12.82
N LEU A 81 6.00 -15.88 11.85
CA LEU A 81 6.30 -15.88 10.43
C LEU A 81 5.74 -14.61 9.83
N ILE A 82 6.44 -14.11 8.81
CA ILE A 82 6.03 -12.98 8.00
C ILE A 82 6.09 -13.43 6.56
N VAL A 83 5.16 -12.92 5.74
CA VAL A 83 5.24 -13.03 4.28
C VAL A 83 5.36 -11.64 3.67
N ASP A 84 6.28 -11.46 2.73
CA ASP A 84 6.43 -10.22 1.97
C ASP A 84 5.65 -10.23 0.63
N GLU A 85 5.52 -9.06 0.02
CA GLU A 85 4.82 -8.87 -1.27
C GLU A 85 5.47 -9.62 -2.44
N LYS A 86 6.73 -10.02 -2.31
CA LYS A 86 7.46 -10.82 -3.31
C LYS A 86 7.19 -12.32 -3.13
N GLY A 87 6.48 -12.70 -2.05
CA GLY A 87 6.08 -14.06 -1.74
C GLY A 87 7.12 -14.85 -0.95
N TYR A 88 8.10 -14.19 -0.34
CA TYR A 88 9.00 -14.83 0.62
C TYR A 88 8.36 -14.90 2.00
N VAL A 89 8.54 -16.04 2.66
CA VAL A 89 8.13 -16.29 4.04
C VAL A 89 9.37 -16.48 4.89
N CYS A 90 9.52 -15.68 5.94
CA CYS A 90 10.67 -15.73 6.85
C CYS A 90 10.25 -15.52 8.31
N GLN A 91 11.16 -15.76 9.25
CA GLN A 91 10.95 -15.36 10.65
C GLN A 91 11.26 -13.86 10.81
N TRP A 92 10.80 -13.25 11.91
CA TRP A 92 11.06 -11.84 12.20
C TRP A 92 12.55 -11.48 12.22
N GLN A 93 13.40 -12.42 12.65
CA GLN A 93 14.85 -12.22 12.72
C GLN A 93 15.52 -12.18 11.33
N ASP A 94 14.89 -12.80 10.34
CA ASP A 94 15.38 -12.90 8.97
C ASP A 94 14.77 -11.80 8.06
N MET A 95 14.06 -10.83 8.65
CA MET A 95 13.50 -9.68 7.95
C MET A 95 14.52 -8.54 7.90
N MET A 96 14.77 -8.02 6.71
CA MET A 96 15.67 -6.90 6.50
C MET A 96 15.02 -5.57 6.93
N PRO A 97 15.80 -4.51 7.22
CA PRO A 97 15.27 -3.17 7.52
C PRO A 97 14.39 -2.58 6.41
N SER A 98 14.51 -3.09 5.18
CA SER A 98 13.63 -2.73 4.06
C SER A 98 12.20 -3.27 4.17
N GLY A 99 11.92 -4.12 5.17
CA GLY A 99 10.64 -4.83 5.34
C GLY A 99 10.50 -6.09 4.49
N CYS A 100 11.49 -6.41 3.67
CA CYS A 100 11.56 -7.64 2.87
C CYS A 100 12.18 -8.79 3.68
N CYS A 101 11.83 -10.03 3.34
CA CYS A 101 12.56 -11.19 3.84
C CYS A 101 13.93 -11.33 3.17
N ASP A 102 14.96 -11.71 3.91
CA ASP A 102 16.28 -12.05 3.36
C ASP A 102 16.20 -13.37 2.58
N PRO A 103 16.41 -13.37 1.25
CA PRO A 103 16.34 -14.59 0.44
C PRO A 103 17.50 -15.55 0.71
N THR A 104 18.59 -15.09 1.33
CA THR A 104 19.77 -15.90 1.65
C THR A 104 19.65 -16.64 2.98
N ALA A 105 18.73 -16.22 3.85
CA ALA A 105 18.51 -16.85 5.14
C ALA A 105 17.95 -18.27 4.98
N VAL A 106 18.51 -19.23 5.72
CA VAL A 106 18.23 -20.68 5.60
C VAL A 106 16.75 -21.02 5.83
N LYS A 107 16.08 -20.25 6.69
CA LYS A 107 14.67 -20.47 7.05
C LYS A 107 13.69 -19.74 6.13
N THR A 108 14.18 -18.87 5.25
CA THR A 108 13.34 -18.18 4.27
C THR A 108 12.88 -19.16 3.20
N ARG A 109 11.60 -19.09 2.85
CA ARG A 109 10.97 -19.92 1.82
C ARG A 109 10.29 -19.04 0.80
N HIS A 110 10.38 -19.39 -0.47
CA HIS A 110 9.73 -18.65 -1.55
C HIS A 110 8.56 -19.45 -2.11
N TYR A 111 7.41 -18.81 -2.29
CA TYR A 111 6.18 -19.40 -2.84
C TYR A 111 5.79 -20.75 -2.23
N THR A 112 5.94 -20.90 -0.92
CA THR A 112 5.70 -22.17 -0.23
C THR A 112 4.20 -22.44 -0.06
N CYS A 113 3.74 -23.60 -0.51
CA CYS A 113 2.36 -24.07 -0.33
C CYS A 113 2.20 -25.07 0.83
N ARG A 114 3.15 -25.09 1.78
CA ARG A 114 3.17 -26.07 2.88
C ARG A 114 1.95 -25.91 3.79
N GLY A 115 1.20 -27.00 3.95
CA GLY A 115 -0.01 -27.01 4.78
C GLY A 115 -1.25 -26.41 4.08
N CYS A 116 -1.18 -26.21 2.76
CA CYS A 116 -2.35 -25.91 1.94
C CYS A 116 -3.07 -27.20 1.53
N SER A 117 -4.40 -27.15 1.59
CA SER A 117 -5.29 -28.21 1.13
C SER A 117 -5.72 -27.95 -0.32
N ASN A 118 -6.29 -28.97 -0.97
CA ASN A 118 -6.86 -28.88 -2.32
C ASN A 118 -8.01 -27.85 -2.41
N ASN A 119 -8.62 -27.49 -1.27
CA ASN A 119 -9.69 -26.50 -1.20
C ASN A 119 -9.17 -25.04 -1.15
N HIS A 120 -7.88 -24.81 -1.46
CA HIS A 120 -7.21 -23.51 -1.41
C HIS A 120 -7.14 -22.85 -0.02
N CYS A 121 -7.51 -23.56 1.05
CA CYS A 121 -7.29 -23.15 2.43
C CYS A 121 -5.92 -23.67 2.91
N CYS A 122 -5.26 -22.92 3.79
CA CYS A 122 -4.01 -23.36 4.41
C CYS A 122 -4.05 -23.23 5.93
N ALA A 123 -3.33 -24.11 6.62
CA ALA A 123 -3.22 -24.08 8.09
C ALA A 123 -2.44 -22.87 8.62
N VAL A 124 -1.60 -22.25 7.77
CA VAL A 124 -0.80 -21.08 8.09
C VAL A 124 -1.08 -20.00 7.04
N TYR A 125 -1.44 -18.80 7.51
CA TYR A 125 -1.84 -17.70 6.64
C TYR A 125 -0.70 -17.24 5.73
N GLU A 126 0.52 -17.12 6.27
CA GLU A 126 1.70 -16.66 5.54
C GLU A 126 2.05 -17.59 4.38
N HIS A 127 1.90 -18.90 4.58
CA HIS A 127 2.06 -19.88 3.50
C HIS A 127 0.96 -19.76 2.45
N CYS A 128 -0.28 -19.46 2.85
CA CYS A 128 -1.38 -19.24 1.91
C CYS A 128 -1.06 -18.10 0.94
N VAL A 129 -0.67 -16.93 1.48
CA VAL A 129 -0.35 -15.75 0.67
C VAL A 129 0.87 -16.02 -0.23
N SER A 130 1.94 -16.59 0.32
CA SER A 130 3.14 -16.96 -0.44
C SER A 130 2.80 -17.89 -1.61
N CYS A 131 2.04 -18.95 -1.34
CA CYS A 131 1.59 -19.89 -2.35
C CYS A 131 0.75 -19.23 -3.46
N CYS A 132 -0.16 -18.32 -3.09
CA CYS A 132 -1.01 -17.59 -4.04
C CYS A 132 -0.23 -16.63 -4.94
N LEU A 133 0.93 -16.14 -4.49
CA LEU A 133 1.82 -15.29 -5.26
C LEU A 133 2.67 -16.06 -6.30
N HIS A 134 2.63 -17.40 -6.29
CA HIS A 134 3.38 -18.21 -7.24
C HIS A 134 2.99 -17.91 -8.70
N PRO A 135 3.94 -17.88 -9.65
CA PRO A 135 3.69 -17.51 -11.03
C PRO A 135 2.55 -18.23 -11.74
N GLU A 136 2.54 -19.53 -11.59
CA GLU A 136 1.55 -20.42 -12.19
C GLU A 136 0.15 -20.26 -11.57
N ARG A 137 0.06 -19.65 -10.38
CA ARG A 137 -1.20 -19.41 -9.67
C ARG A 137 -1.71 -17.99 -9.85
N TYR A 138 -0.84 -16.99 -9.94
CA TYR A 138 -1.24 -15.61 -10.24
C TYR A 138 -1.82 -15.46 -11.65
N GLY A 139 -1.44 -16.33 -12.61
CA GLY A 139 -1.98 -16.30 -13.97
C GLY A 139 -3.51 -16.48 -14.05
N SER A 140 -4.13 -16.99 -12.98
CA SER A 140 -5.58 -17.08 -12.82
C SER A 140 -6.18 -15.90 -12.05
N VAL A 141 -5.36 -15.11 -11.35
CA VAL A 141 -5.77 -13.84 -10.73
C VAL A 141 -5.79 -12.80 -11.84
N LYS A 142 -6.93 -12.69 -12.52
CA LYS A 142 -7.25 -11.52 -13.35
C LYS A 142 -7.31 -10.31 -12.43
N VAL A 143 -6.16 -9.68 -12.16
CA VAL A 143 -6.12 -8.32 -11.64
C VAL A 143 -6.99 -7.52 -12.57
N SER A 144 -8.12 -7.03 -12.05
CA SER A 144 -9.21 -6.48 -12.83
C SER A 144 -8.65 -5.57 -13.91
N SER A 145 -9.08 -5.82 -15.15
CA SER A 145 -8.54 -5.29 -16.41
C SER A 145 -8.41 -3.76 -16.49
N LEU A 146 -8.82 -3.02 -15.46
CA LEU A 146 -8.71 -1.58 -15.31
C LEU A 146 -7.25 -1.09 -15.29
N VAL A 147 -6.33 -1.83 -14.67
CA VAL A 147 -4.91 -1.42 -14.58
C VAL A 147 -4.17 -1.66 -15.92
N LEU A 148 -4.59 -2.67 -16.69
CA LEU A 148 -3.96 -3.00 -17.98
C LEU A 148 -4.33 -1.98 -19.08
N MET A 149 -5.51 -1.37 -19.01
CA MET A 149 -5.93 -0.33 -19.96
C MET A 149 -5.09 0.94 -19.86
N GLN A 150 -4.53 1.27 -18.69
CA GLN A 150 -3.61 2.40 -18.54
C GLN A 150 -2.26 2.17 -19.22
N ARG A 151 -1.79 0.91 -19.36
CA ARG A 151 -0.53 0.59 -20.05
C ARG A 151 -0.64 0.58 -21.58
N ILE A 152 -1.83 0.30 -22.13
CA ILE A 152 -2.05 0.27 -23.59
C ILE A 152 -2.13 1.69 -24.18
N LEU A 153 -2.68 2.65 -23.42
CA LEU A 153 -2.80 4.05 -23.88
C LEU A 153 -1.45 4.78 -23.91
N PHE A 154 -0.51 4.46 -23.03
CA PHE A 154 0.83 5.08 -23.03
C PHE A 154 1.78 4.54 -24.11
N LYS A 155 1.54 3.34 -24.68
CA LYS A 155 2.44 2.75 -25.68
C LYS A 155 2.21 3.25 -27.12
N LYS A 156 1.24 4.15 -27.34
CA LYS A 156 0.93 4.69 -28.69
C LYS A 156 1.68 5.97 -29.08
N SER A 157 2.52 6.53 -28.21
CA SER A 157 3.28 7.75 -28.53
C SER A 157 4.74 7.47 -28.92
N HIS A 158 4.96 6.75 -30.02
CA HIS A 158 6.20 6.85 -30.81
C HIS A 158 5.93 6.44 -32.27
N PRO A 159 6.01 7.35 -33.25
CA PRO A 159 5.91 7.01 -34.67
C PRO A 159 7.29 6.61 -35.19
N GLY A 160 7.67 5.34 -34.99
CA GLY A 160 8.82 4.73 -35.66
C GLY A 160 8.34 3.89 -36.83
N LYS A 161 8.18 4.50 -38.02
CA LYS A 161 7.94 3.76 -39.26
C LYS A 161 9.23 2.99 -39.61
N ASN A 162 9.17 1.67 -39.68
CA ASN A 162 9.94 0.93 -40.67
C ASN A 162 9.05 -0.16 -41.28
N LEU A 163 8.89 -0.01 -42.58
CA LEU A 163 8.00 -0.75 -43.46
C LEU A 163 8.70 -2.05 -43.86
N GLY A 164 7.98 -3.15 -43.72
CA GLY A 164 7.98 -4.36 -44.56
C GLY A 164 9.32 -4.86 -45.12
N THR A 165 9.69 -6.09 -44.82
CA THR A 165 9.39 -7.29 -45.66
C THR A 165 10.71 -8.10 -45.63
N LYS A 166 10.82 -9.41 -45.77
CA LYS A 166 9.95 -10.45 -46.32
C LYS A 166 10.53 -11.79 -45.82
N THR A 167 9.61 -12.72 -45.60
CA THR A 167 9.73 -14.18 -45.56
C THR A 167 10.95 -14.80 -46.27
N LYS A 168 11.68 -15.69 -45.59
CA LYS A 168 12.08 -17.03 -46.08
C LYS A 168 12.86 -17.84 -45.02
N LEU A 169 12.24 -18.93 -44.54
CA LEU A 169 12.91 -20.21 -44.28
C LEU A 169 12.86 -20.97 -45.63
N PRO A 170 13.84 -21.81 -46.04
CA PRO A 170 14.08 -23.12 -45.41
C PRO A 170 15.53 -23.67 -45.44
N ASN A 171 15.77 -24.70 -44.62
CA ASN A 171 16.77 -25.80 -44.70
C ASN A 171 18.27 -25.40 -44.77
N ASP A 172 19.23 -25.99 -44.06
CA ASP A 172 19.43 -27.33 -43.48
C ASP A 172 19.99 -27.26 -42.04
#